data_AF-A0A8H3R4J1-F1
#
_entry.id   AF-A0A8H3R4J1-F1
#
_cell.length_a   1.000
_cell.length_b   1.000
_cell.length_c   1.000
_cell.angle_alpha   90.00
_cell.angle_beta   90.00
_cell.angle_gamma   90.00
#
_symmetry.space_group_name_H-M   'P 1'
#
loop_
_entity.id
_entity.type
_entity.pdbx_description
1 polymer ?
#
loop_
_entity_poly.entity_id
_entity_poly.type
_entity_poly.pdbx_seq_one_letter_code
_entity_poly.pdbx_strand_id
1 'polypeptide(L)'
;MYEVISGLPPYHDLSHDEYLAIKICHGLRPTFKIKVPQLIVRLIKRCLDADPLIRPTAKEINDILRKWRSQPNDDQTAELQAQIKETDEINNNSSNSNITSANLGISYETHPQAIYTSRLLNFNILPEPKNSDDYYEQNDNIISKKFSECIQFDTSQWNNIN
;
A
#
# COMPACT_ATOMS: atom_id res chain seq x y z
N MET A 1 -2.85 -8.11 0.62
CA MET A 1 -3.49 -7.34 -0.47
C MET A 1 -2.46 -6.62 -1.32
N TYR A 2 -1.62 -5.73 -0.75
CA TYR A 2 -0.57 -5.02 -1.50
C TYR A 2 0.30 -5.96 -2.35
N GLU A 3 0.98 -6.92 -1.72
CA GLU A 3 1.90 -7.85 -2.40
C GLU A 3 1.24 -8.67 -3.51
N VAL A 4 -0.02 -9.07 -3.33
CA VAL A 4 -0.78 -9.80 -4.35
C VAL A 4 -1.03 -8.94 -5.60
N ILE A 5 -1.23 -7.63 -5.41
CA ILE A 5 -1.51 -6.68 -6.50
C ILE A 5 -0.23 -6.15 -7.13
N SER A 6 0.79 -5.86 -6.32
CA SER A 6 2.06 -5.29 -6.77
C SER A 6 3.06 -6.34 -7.26
N GLY A 7 2.91 -7.61 -6.85
CA GLY A 7 3.91 -8.66 -7.03
C GLY A 7 5.17 -8.46 -6.18
N LEU A 8 5.18 -7.48 -5.27
CA LEU A 8 6.36 -7.07 -4.50
C LEU A 8 6.02 -6.99 -3.01
N PRO A 9 6.87 -7.54 -2.12
CA PRO A 9 6.72 -7.31 -0.70
C PRO A 9 6.79 -5.81 -0.37
N PRO A 10 6.02 -5.34 0.62
CA PRO A 10 6.05 -3.94 1.02
C PRO A 10 7.45 -3.59 1.52
N TYR A 11 8.05 -2.54 0.95
CA TYR A 11 9.37 -2.02 1.32
C TYR A 11 10.55 -2.97 1.02
N HIS A 12 10.42 -3.87 0.03
CA HIS A 12 11.50 -4.80 -0.40
C HIS A 12 12.84 -4.14 -0.72
N ASP A 13 12.82 -2.89 -1.17
CA ASP A 13 13.97 -2.09 -1.57
C ASP A 13 14.57 -1.27 -0.42
N LEU A 14 14.07 -1.40 0.81
CA LEU A 14 14.52 -0.64 1.98
C LEU A 14 15.05 -1.55 3.10
N SER A 15 15.94 -1.00 3.92
CA SER A 15 16.32 -1.61 5.20
C SER A 15 15.11 -1.71 6.12
N HIS A 16 14.93 -2.85 6.80
CA HIS A 16 13.91 -3.01 7.82
C HIS A 16 14.45 -2.58 9.20
N ASP A 17 14.83 -1.33 9.34
CA ASP A 17 15.41 -0.77 10.55
C ASP A 17 14.42 0.14 11.32
N GLU A 18 14.92 0.75 12.40
CA GLU A 18 14.14 1.67 13.23
C GLU A 18 13.66 2.89 12.42
N TYR A 19 14.45 3.31 11.44
CA TYR A 19 14.12 4.46 10.61
C TYR A 19 12.90 4.19 9.70
N LEU A 20 12.84 3.01 9.07
CA LEU A 20 11.63 2.59 8.36
C LEU A 20 10.42 2.52 9.30
N ALA A 21 10.59 1.97 10.51
CA ALA A 21 9.52 1.89 11.49
C ALA A 21 8.98 3.29 11.89
N ILE A 22 9.87 4.27 12.12
CA ILE A 22 9.50 5.66 12.42
C ILE A 22 8.72 6.28 11.25
N LYS A 23 9.16 6.07 10.00
CA LYS A 23 8.44 6.56 8.82
C LYS A 23 7.03 5.99 8.73
N ILE A 24 6.86 4.69 9.00
CA ILE A 24 5.54 4.03 9.01
C ILE A 24 4.63 4.64 10.09
N CYS A 25 5.17 4.89 11.29
CA CYS A 25 4.43 5.56 12.37
C CYS A 25 4.01 6.98 11.97
N HIS A 26 4.81 7.69 11.19
CA HIS A 26 4.45 9.02 10.69
C HIS A 26 3.52 9.04 9.48
N GLY A 27 3.07 7.88 8.98
CA GLY A 27 2.10 7.80 7.90
C GLY A 27 2.64 7.28 6.57
N LEU A 28 3.90 6.81 6.51
CA LEU A 28 4.39 6.10 5.33
C LEU A 28 3.53 4.85 5.11
N ARG A 29 3.07 4.66 3.88
CA ARG A 29 2.34 3.47 3.42
C ARG A 29 2.94 2.96 2.11
N PRO A 30 2.77 1.68 1.77
CA PRO A 30 3.23 1.16 0.48
C PRO A 30 2.57 1.89 -0.69
N THR A 31 3.25 2.00 -1.82
CA THR A 31 2.76 2.72 -3.00
C THR A 31 2.65 1.77 -4.19
N PHE A 32 1.55 1.87 -4.95
CA PHE A 32 1.42 1.14 -6.22
C PHE A 32 2.07 1.91 -7.38
N LYS A 33 2.79 1.18 -8.24
CA LYS A 33 3.35 1.71 -9.51
C LYS A 33 2.38 1.58 -10.69
N ILE A 34 1.25 0.93 -10.45
CA ILE A 34 0.14 0.76 -11.40
C ILE A 34 -1.11 1.43 -10.84
N LYS A 35 -2.09 1.71 -11.69
CA LYS A 35 -3.43 2.08 -11.23
C LYS A 35 -4.13 0.85 -10.65
N VAL A 36 -4.82 1.04 -9.53
CA VAL A 36 -5.56 0.01 -8.80
C VAL A 36 -6.98 0.51 -8.59
N PRO A 37 -8.02 -0.35 -8.70
CA PRO A 37 -9.40 0.05 -8.45
C PRO A 37 -9.57 0.78 -7.12
N GLN A 38 -10.26 1.92 -7.15
CA GLN A 38 -10.41 2.79 -5.98
C GLN A 38 -11.07 2.07 -4.79
N LEU A 39 -12.03 1.17 -5.04
CA LEU A 39 -12.65 0.35 -3.99
C LEU A 39 -11.64 -0.56 -3.29
N ILE A 40 -10.68 -1.13 -4.03
CA ILE A 40 -9.59 -1.94 -3.45
C ILE A 40 -8.64 -1.05 -2.66
N VAL A 41 -8.26 0.12 -3.19
CA VAL A 41 -7.40 1.09 -2.49
C VAL A 41 -8.05 1.52 -1.17
N ARG A 42 -9.34 1.87 -1.17
CA ARG A 42 -10.09 2.22 0.05
C ARG A 42 -10.07 1.10 1.09
N LEU A 43 -10.27 -0.16 0.67
CA LEU A 43 -10.21 -1.31 1.58
C LEU A 43 -8.80 -1.46 2.20
N ILE A 44 -7.74 -1.33 1.39
CA ILE A 44 -6.36 -1.39 1.90
C ILE A 44 -6.07 -0.26 2.88
N LYS A 45 -6.55 0.96 2.60
CA LYS A 45 -6.37 2.12 3.49
C LYS A 45 -7.01 1.90 4.85
N ARG A 46 -8.25 1.37 4.87
CA ARG A 46 -8.90 0.97 6.14
C ARG A 46 -8.10 -0.09 6.89
N CYS A 47 -7.55 -1.10 6.20
CA CYS A 47 -6.71 -2.13 6.83
C CYS A 47 -5.41 -1.58 7.43
N LEU A 48 -4.87 -0.50 6.86
CA LEU A 48 -3.61 0.13 7.26
C LEU A 48 -3.81 1.42 8.08
N ASP A 49 -5.03 1.66 8.56
CA ASP A 49 -5.34 2.86 9.34
C ASP A 49 -4.53 2.86 10.65
N ALA A 50 -3.98 4.01 11.02
CA ALA A 50 -3.31 4.20 12.29
C ALA A 50 -4.25 3.93 13.48
N ASP A 51 -5.52 4.34 13.39
CA ASP A 51 -6.53 4.07 14.39
C ASP A 51 -7.03 2.61 14.26
N PRO A 52 -6.77 1.75 15.26
CA PRO A 52 -7.20 0.36 15.22
C PRO A 52 -8.73 0.19 15.17
N LEU A 53 -9.51 1.18 15.61
CA LEU A 53 -10.98 1.13 15.57
C LEU A 53 -11.56 1.27 14.16
N ILE A 54 -10.80 1.87 13.23
CA ILE A 54 -11.22 2.04 11.83
C ILE A 54 -10.91 0.77 11.01
N ARG A 55 -10.00 -0.07 11.49
CA ARG A 55 -9.58 -1.28 10.78
C ARG A 55 -10.72 -2.29 10.72
N PRO A 56 -11.01 -2.83 9.52
CA PRO A 56 -12.02 -3.87 9.40
C PRO A 56 -11.52 -5.15 10.07
N THR A 57 -12.45 -5.87 10.68
CA THR A 57 -12.21 -7.22 11.17
C THR A 57 -11.94 -8.18 10.01
N ALA A 58 -11.28 -9.30 10.30
CA ALA A 58 -11.06 -10.35 9.29
C ALA A 58 -12.38 -10.87 8.68
N LYS A 59 -13.45 -10.93 9.49
CA LYS A 59 -14.79 -11.33 9.04
C LYS A 59 -15.35 -10.33 8.02
N GLU A 60 -15.28 -9.03 8.30
CA GLU A 60 -15.76 -7.99 7.38
C GLU A 60 -14.98 -8.01 6.07
N ILE A 61 -13.65 -8.16 6.12
CA ILE A 61 -12.83 -8.31 4.90
C ILE A 61 -13.31 -9.52 4.09
N ASN A 62 -13.48 -10.67 4.73
CA ASN A 62 -13.95 -11.89 4.06
C ASN A 62 -15.35 -11.71 3.44
N ASP A 63 -16.28 -11.05 4.13
CA ASP A 63 -17.62 -10.79 3.62
C ASP A 63 -17.59 -9.83 2.42
N ILE A 64 -16.77 -8.77 2.44
CA ILE A 64 -16.55 -7.86 1.31
C ILE A 64 -16.00 -8.62 0.10
N LEU A 65 -14.93 -9.41 0.28
CA LEU A 65 -14.31 -10.17 -0.80
C LEU A 65 -15.25 -11.24 -1.37
N ARG A 66 -16.03 -11.91 -0.51
CA ARG A 66 -17.05 -12.88 -0.95
C ARG A 66 -18.13 -12.19 -1.77
N LYS A 67 -18.57 -10.99 -1.36
CA LYS A 67 -19.58 -10.19 -2.08
C LYS A 67 -19.09 -9.86 -3.49
N TRP A 68 -17.90 -9.26 -3.60
CA TRP A 68 -17.27 -8.94 -4.89
C TRP A 68 -17.11 -10.14 -5.82
N ARG A 69 -16.84 -11.32 -5.25
CA ARG A 69 -16.68 -12.55 -6.03
C ARG A 69 -18.01 -13.18 -6.48
N SER A 70 -19.05 -13.13 -5.65
CA SER A 70 -20.24 -13.98 -5.81
C SER A 70 -21.52 -13.22 -6.18
N GLN A 71 -21.51 -11.89 -6.13
CA GLN A 71 -22.69 -11.07 -6.38
C GLN A 71 -22.42 -10.04 -7.50
N PRO A 72 -22.36 -10.46 -8.77
CA PRO A 72 -22.04 -9.56 -9.89
C PRO A 72 -23.07 -8.44 -10.10
N ASN A 73 -24.31 -8.66 -9.67
CA ASN A 73 -25.40 -7.69 -9.79
C ASN A 73 -25.49 -6.71 -8.61
N ASP A 74 -24.60 -6.81 -7.62
CA ASP A 74 -24.53 -5.82 -6.54
C ASP A 74 -23.84 -4.54 -7.02
N ASP A 75 -24.36 -3.39 -6.61
CA ASP A 75 -23.86 -2.08 -7.05
C ASP A 75 -22.36 -1.90 -6.81
N GLN A 76 -21.84 -2.32 -5.64
CA GLN A 76 -20.40 -2.21 -5.35
C GLN A 76 -19.56 -3.18 -6.18
N THR A 77 -20.10 -4.37 -6.48
CA THR A 77 -19.42 -5.32 -7.36
C THR A 77 -19.38 -4.81 -8.80
N ALA A 78 -20.48 -4.25 -9.30
CA ALA A 78 -20.55 -3.64 -10.63
C ALA A 78 -19.61 -2.43 -10.74
N GLU A 79 -19.57 -1.57 -9.72
CA GLU A 79 -18.61 -0.47 -9.61
C GLU A 79 -17.17 -0.99 -9.64
N LEU A 80 -16.85 -2.02 -8.86
CA LEU A 80 -15.52 -2.62 -8.85
C LEU A 80 -15.13 -3.18 -10.22
N GLN A 81 -16.03 -3.86 -10.92
CA GLN A 81 -15.78 -4.40 -12.25
C GLN A 81 -15.52 -3.28 -13.27
N ALA A 82 -16.27 -2.19 -13.21
CA ALA A 82 -16.05 -1.02 -14.05
C ALA A 82 -14.67 -0.39 -13.77
N GLN A 83 -14.31 -0.23 -12.50
CA GLN A 83 -12.99 0.29 -12.10
C GLN A 83 -11.85 -0.63 -12.54
N ILE A 84 -11.99 -1.96 -12.44
CA ILE A 84 -11.00 -2.93 -12.93
C ILE A 84 -10.73 -2.69 -14.41
N LYS A 85 -11.80 -2.65 -15.22
CA LYS A 85 -11.69 -2.44 -16.67
C LYS A 85 -10.98 -1.12 -16.99
N GLU A 86 -11.38 -0.02 -16.35
CA GLU A 86 -10.74 1.29 -16.52
C GLU A 86 -9.25 1.25 -16.16
N THR A 87 -8.90 0.66 -15.01
CA THR A 87 -7.51 0.59 -14.57
C THR A 87 -6.67 -0.31 -15.47
N ASP A 88 -7.22 -1.41 -15.98
CA ASP A 88 -6.55 -2.30 -16.92
C ASP A 88 -6.27 -1.58 -18.25
N GLU A 89 -7.24 -0.84 -18.78
CA GLU A 89 -7.06 -0.03 -20.00
C GLU A 89 -5.94 1.01 -19.81
N ILE A 90 -5.91 1.72 -18.68
CA ILE A 90 -4.86 2.70 -18.37
C ILE A 90 -3.49 2.02 -18.24
N ASN A 91 -3.42 0.92 -17.50
CA ASN A 91 -2.16 0.22 -17.24
C ASN A 91 -1.58 -0.42 -18.51
N ASN A 92 -2.44 -0.91 -19.42
CA ASN A 92 -2.01 -1.49 -20.71
C ASN A 92 -1.55 -0.43 -21.72
N ASN A 93 -2.15 0.76 -21.70
CA ASN A 93 -1.78 1.87 -22.59
C ASN A 93 -0.53 2.63 -22.12
N SER A 94 -0.18 2.52 -20.84
CA SER A 94 1.06 3.07 -20.31
C SER A 94 2.25 2.20 -20.74
N SER A 95 3.32 2.79 -21.27
CA SER A 95 4.57 2.10 -21.64
C SER A 95 5.28 1.38 -20.46
N ASN A 96 4.69 1.36 -19.27
CA ASN A 96 5.03 0.51 -18.13
C ASN A 96 4.58 -0.95 -18.29
N SER A 97 4.29 -1.40 -19.51
CA SER A 97 3.80 -2.74 -19.87
C SER A 97 4.71 -3.91 -19.43
N ASN A 98 5.94 -3.62 -18.96
CA ASN A 98 6.81 -4.62 -18.34
C ASN A 98 6.34 -5.03 -16.94
N ILE A 99 5.45 -4.28 -16.28
CA ILE A 99 4.90 -4.62 -14.95
C ILE A 99 3.61 -5.44 -15.08
N THR A 100 2.87 -5.30 -16.18
CA THR A 100 1.51 -5.87 -16.33
C THR A 100 1.47 -7.33 -16.77
N SER A 101 2.60 -7.93 -17.14
CA SER A 101 2.64 -9.38 -17.37
C SER A 101 2.89 -10.11 -16.06
N ALA A 102 1.85 -10.80 -15.60
CA ALA A 102 1.82 -11.76 -14.52
C ALA A 102 2.80 -12.92 -14.73
N ASN A 103 4.10 -12.64 -14.63
CA ASN A 103 5.05 -13.62 -14.16
C ASN A 103 5.16 -13.46 -12.66
N LEU A 104 4.57 -14.40 -11.93
CA LEU A 104 4.82 -14.74 -10.53
C LEU A 104 6.32 -15.04 -10.22
N GLY A 105 7.23 -14.73 -11.16
CA GLY A 105 8.67 -14.95 -11.14
C GLY A 105 9.46 -13.68 -11.45
N ILE A 106 9.00 -12.52 -10.95
CA ILE A 106 9.87 -11.35 -10.87
C ILE A 106 10.96 -11.68 -9.84
N SER A 107 12.20 -11.83 -10.28
CA SER A 107 13.34 -11.69 -9.37
C SER A 107 13.40 -10.22 -8.98
N TYR A 108 12.75 -9.87 -7.87
CA TYR A 108 12.98 -8.58 -7.25
C TYR A 108 14.22 -8.69 -6.37
N GLU A 109 15.06 -7.66 -6.42
CA GLU A 109 16.18 -7.56 -5.50
C GLU A 109 15.65 -7.01 -4.17
N THR A 110 15.89 -7.74 -3.10
CA THR A 110 15.63 -7.24 -1.75
C THR A 110 16.86 -6.49 -1.24
N HIS A 111 16.63 -5.38 -0.54
CA HIS A 111 17.69 -4.75 0.23
C HIS A 111 18.32 -5.78 1.19
N PRO A 112 19.67 -5.83 1.36
CA PRO A 112 20.32 -6.84 2.18
C PRO A 112 19.87 -6.87 3.65
N GLN A 113 19.33 -5.76 4.14
CA GLN A 113 18.77 -5.60 5.49
C GLN A 113 17.24 -5.66 5.54
N ALA A 114 16.58 -6.03 4.43
CA ALA A 114 15.16 -6.33 4.43
C ALA A 114 14.93 -7.72 5.03
N ILE A 115 14.11 -7.79 6.08
CA ILE A 115 13.84 -9.04 6.82
C ILE A 115 12.34 -9.31 6.80
N TYR A 116 11.96 -10.39 6.10
CA TYR A 116 10.58 -10.87 5.96
C TYR A 116 10.26 -12.07 6.85
N THR A 117 11.25 -12.57 7.56
CA THR A 117 11.08 -13.60 8.59
C THR A 117 10.78 -12.97 9.94
N SER A 118 10.14 -13.74 10.83
CA SER A 118 9.83 -13.28 12.18
C SER A 118 11.10 -12.93 12.95
N ARG A 119 11.09 -11.77 13.63
CA ARG A 119 12.15 -11.32 14.53
C ARG A 119 11.59 -10.39 15.60
N LEU A 120 12.32 -10.24 16.70
CA LEU A 120 12.00 -9.22 17.69
C LEU A 120 12.30 -7.83 17.12
N LEU A 121 11.32 -6.93 17.20
CA LEU A 121 11.50 -5.50 16.93
C LEU A 121 11.78 -4.81 18.27
N ASN A 122 13.05 -4.49 18.52
CA ASN A 122 13.47 -3.78 19.73
C ASN A 122 13.82 -2.32 19.37
N PHE A 123 12.79 -1.54 19.05
CA PHE A 123 12.91 -0.10 18.79
C PHE A 123 12.49 0.62 20.06
N ASN A 124 13.44 1.29 20.73
CA ASN A 124 13.24 1.75 22.11
C ASN A 124 12.23 2.90 22.19
N ILE A 125 12.02 3.66 21.10
CA ILE A 125 11.09 4.80 21.06
C ILE A 125 10.50 4.92 19.64
N LEU A 126 9.31 4.35 19.42
CA LEU A 126 8.50 4.66 18.23
C LEU A 126 7.48 5.75 18.57
N PRO A 127 7.25 6.73 17.67
CA PRO A 127 6.18 7.71 17.87
C PRO A 127 4.80 7.04 17.73
N GLU A 128 3.77 7.71 18.26
CA GLU A 128 2.39 7.25 18.06
C GLU A 128 2.07 7.19 16.56
N PRO A 129 1.53 6.06 16.07
CA PRO A 129 1.12 5.95 14.68
C PRO A 129 0.04 6.97 14.34
N LYS A 130 0.23 7.68 13.23
CA LYS A 130 -0.78 8.57 12.66
C LYS A 130 -0.93 8.36 11.15
N ASN A 131 -2.12 8.67 10.65
CA ASN A 131 -2.30 8.88 9.23
C ASN A 131 -1.89 10.31 8.88
N SER A 132 -1.61 10.56 7.61
CA SER A 132 -1.53 11.93 7.09
C SER A 132 -2.90 12.60 7.09
N ASP A 133 -2.94 13.92 7.19
CA ASP A 133 -4.22 14.66 7.25
C ASP A 133 -5.11 14.39 6.03
N ASP A 134 -4.50 14.26 4.85
CA ASP A 134 -5.16 14.04 3.57
C ASP A 134 -5.33 12.54 3.25
N TYR A 135 -5.18 11.66 4.26
CA TYR A 135 -5.16 10.22 4.02
C TYR A 135 -6.40 9.73 3.30
N TYR A 136 -7.60 10.25 3.59
CA TYR A 136 -8.84 9.83 2.93
C TYR A 136 -9.31 10.75 1.80
N GLU A 137 -8.60 11.85 1.51
CA GLU A 137 -9.02 12.83 0.49
C GLU A 137 -8.92 12.28 -0.95
N GLN A 138 -8.03 11.32 -1.19
CA GLN A 138 -7.82 10.70 -2.50
C GLN A 138 -7.69 9.17 -2.41
N ASN A 139 -8.09 8.46 -3.47
CA ASN A 139 -8.01 6.99 -3.56
C ASN A 139 -7.24 6.50 -4.78
N ASP A 140 -6.39 7.35 -5.34
CA ASP A 140 -5.48 7.02 -6.44
C ASP A 140 -4.37 6.05 -6.03
N ASN A 141 -3.97 6.10 -4.75
CA ASN A 141 -2.97 5.23 -4.14
C ASN A 141 -3.22 5.08 -2.64
N ILE A 142 -2.51 4.16 -1.99
CA ILE A 142 -2.60 3.96 -0.54
C ILE A 142 -1.97 5.16 0.19
N ILE A 143 -0.78 5.58 -0.25
CA ILE A 143 -0.08 6.74 0.29
C ILE A 143 -0.85 8.04 -0.02
N SER A 144 -0.82 9.01 0.88
CA SER A 144 -1.44 10.30 0.64
C SER A 144 -0.53 11.24 -0.17
N LYS A 145 -1.11 12.33 -0.67
CA LYS A 145 -0.39 13.31 -1.49
C LYS A 145 0.60 14.09 -0.64
N LYS A 146 0.16 14.63 0.50
CA LYS A 146 1.02 15.38 1.42
C LYS A 146 2.22 14.55 1.86
N PHE A 147 2.00 13.27 2.20
CA PHE A 147 3.11 12.42 2.61
C PHE A 147 4.07 12.14 1.44
N SER A 148 3.54 11.92 0.23
CA SER A 148 4.37 11.72 -0.96
C SER A 148 5.25 12.94 -1.27
N GLU A 149 4.71 14.14 -1.10
CA GLU A 149 5.46 15.40 -1.24
C GLU A 149 6.53 15.51 -0.15
N CYS A 150 6.21 15.19 1.12
CA CYS A 150 7.20 15.19 2.21
C CYS A 150 8.41 14.30 1.92
N ILE A 151 8.23 13.08 1.39
CA ILE A 151 9.35 12.19 1.03
C ILE A 151 10.32 12.85 0.03
N GLN A 152 9.79 13.61 -0.93
CA GLN A 152 10.61 14.28 -1.95
C GLN A 152 11.49 15.38 -1.34
N PHE A 153 10.97 16.11 -0.35
CA PHE A 153 11.71 17.17 0.35
C PHE A 153 12.74 16.61 1.36
N ASP A 154 12.43 15.47 2.00
CA ASP A 154 13.17 14.98 3.17
C ASP A 154 14.53 14.35 2.83
N THR A 155 14.79 13.98 1.57
CA THR A 155 16.12 13.46 1.14
C THR A 155 17.29 14.43 1.42
N SER A 156 17.01 15.70 1.72
CA SER A 156 17.99 16.71 2.10
C SER A 156 18.28 16.83 3.61
N GLN A 157 17.43 16.29 4.49
CA GLN A 157 17.52 16.51 5.94
C GLN A 157 18.01 15.29 6.75
N TRP A 158 18.03 14.09 6.16
CA TRP A 158 18.47 12.87 6.85
C TRP A 158 19.99 12.66 6.93
N ASN A 159 20.81 13.57 6.37
CA ASN A 159 22.27 13.53 6.49
C ASN A 159 22.81 14.13 7.81
N ASN A 160 21.96 14.53 8.75
CA ASN A 160 22.37 15.25 9.96
C ASN A 160 21.83 14.62 11.26
N ILE A 161 21.99 13.31 11.42
CA ILE A 161 21.92 12.69 12.75
C ILE A 161 23.17 11.82 12.90
N ASN A 162 24.25 12.45 13.37
CA ASN A 162 25.45 11.82 13.91
C ASN A 162 25.21 11.42 15.36
#